data_AF-T1B724-F1
#
_entry.id   AF-T1B724-F1
#
_cell.length_a   1.000
_cell.length_b   1.000
_cell.length_c   1.000
_cell.angle_alpha   90.00
_cell.angle_beta   90.00
_cell.angle_gamma   90.00
#
_symmetry.space_group_name_H-M   'P 1'
#
loop_
_entity.id
_entity.type
_entity.pdbx_description
1 polymer ?
#
loop_
_entity_poly.entity_id
_entity_poly.type
_entity_poly.pdbx_seq_one_letter_code
_entity_poly.pdbx_strand_id
1 'polypeptide(L)' 'MLPSATEIVWALGHGPELVARSEECDYPPEVRSLPAVMHPRTRDFELPSAAIDARVQSVRGRQESL' A
#
# COMPACT_ATOMS: atom_id res chain seq x y z
N MET A 1 -2.29 -3.13 -3.59
CA MET A 1 -3.26 -2.03 -3.39
C MET A 1 -3.05 -0.98 -4.45
N LEU A 2 -4.02 -0.09 -4.66
CA LEU A 2 -3.86 1.08 -5.52
C LEU A 2 -3.64 2.30 -4.61
N PRO A 3 -2.40 2.83 -4.48
CA PRO A 3 -2.14 4.02 -3.65
C PRO A 3 -3.02 5.21 -4.05
N SER A 4 -3.33 5.30 -5.35
CA SER A 4 -4.21 6.32 -5.93
C SER A 4 -5.67 6.23 -5.47
N ALA A 5 -6.12 5.14 -4.83
CA ALA A 5 -7.51 5.04 -4.38
C ALA A 5 -7.87 6.14 -3.38
N THR A 6 -6.97 6.44 -2.42
CA THR A 6 -7.15 7.52 -1.45
C THR A 6 -7.17 8.88 -2.14
N GLU A 7 -6.28 9.10 -3.10
CA GLU A 7 -6.19 10.35 -3.87
C GLU A 7 -7.44 10.59 -4.71
N ILE A 8 -7.97 9.55 -5.37
CA ILE A 8 -9.20 9.61 -6.18
C ILE A 8 -10.40 9.97 -5.30
N VAL A 9 -10.57 9.30 -4.16
CA VAL A 9 -11.68 9.59 -3.22
C VAL A 9 -11.61 11.04 -2.77
N TRP A 10 -10.41 11.54 -2.46
CA TRP A 10 -10.22 12.93 -2.07
C TRP A 10 -10.54 13.90 -3.22
N ALA A 11 -10.03 13.63 -4.42
CA ALA A 11 -10.26 14.46 -5.61
C ALA A 11 -11.75 14.54 -6.00
N LEU A 12 -12.53 13.51 -5.68
CA LEU A 12 -13.98 13.48 -5.87
C LEU A 12 -14.76 14.22 -4.76
N GLY A 13 -14.09 14.82 -3.78
CA GLY A 13 -14.73 15.57 -2.69
C GLY A 13 -15.18 14.71 -1.50
N HIS A 14 -14.87 13.41 -1.50
CA HIS A 14 -15.26 12.46 -0.45
C HIS A 14 -14.14 12.18 0.57
N GLY A 15 -13.09 13.00 0.60
CA GLY A 15 -12.00 12.90 1.57
C GLY A 15 -12.44 12.79 3.04
N PRO A 16 -13.43 13.60 3.51
CA PRO A 16 -13.94 13.51 4.88
C PRO A 16 -14.63 12.19 5.25
N GLU A 17 -15.02 11.37 4.28
CA GLU A 17 -15.64 10.06 4.50
C GLU A 17 -14.60 8.94 4.71
N LEU A 18 -13.31 9.23 4.48
CA LEU A 18 -12.24 8.28 4.72
C LEU A 18 -12.05 8.06 6.23
N VAL A 19 -12.20 6.82 6.67
CA VAL A 19 -12.01 6.42 8.08
C VAL A 19 -10.65 5.76 8.35
N ALA A 20 -9.94 5.36 7.30
CA ALA A 20 -8.66 4.67 7.39
C ALA A 20 -7.91 4.76 6.06
N ARG A 21 -6.62 4.41 6.08
CA ARG A 21 -5.73 4.39 4.92
C ARG A 21 -4.80 3.18 4.91
N SER A 22 -4.13 2.95 3.77
CA SER A 22 -2.92 2.15 3.76
C SER A 22 -1.74 2.95 4.32
N GLU A 23 -0.73 2.26 4.85
CA GLU A 23 0.53 2.88 5.31
C GLU A 23 1.18 3.72 4.19
N GLU A 24 1.03 3.26 2.94
CA GLU A 24 1.58 3.84 1.72
C GLU A 24 0.82 5.11 1.24
N CYS A 25 -0.48 5.22 1.54
CA CYS A 25 -1.30 6.34 1.10
C CYS A 25 -1.00 7.57 1.95
N ASP A 26 -0.29 8.56 1.41
CA ASP A 26 0.15 9.72 2.18
C ASP A 26 -0.24 11.07 1.55
N TYR A 27 -1.07 11.03 0.50
CA TYR A 27 -1.60 12.18 -0.21
C TYR A 27 -3.15 12.22 -0.26
N PRO A 28 -3.76 13.40 -0.09
CA PRO A 28 -3.13 14.65 0.36
C PRO A 28 -2.68 14.55 1.84
N PRO A 29 -1.77 15.43 2.32
CA PRO A 29 -1.15 15.29 3.65
C PRO A 29 -2.11 15.08 4.82
N GLU A 30 -3.34 15.58 4.71
CA GLU A 30 -4.44 15.43 5.66
C GLU A 30 -4.77 13.96 5.95
N VAL A 31 -4.63 13.06 4.97
CA VAL A 31 -4.92 11.64 5.15
C VAL A 31 -3.96 10.97 6.13
N ARG A 32 -2.78 11.55 6.40
CA ARG A 32 -1.83 11.03 7.38
C ARG A 32 -2.38 11.01 8.81
N SER A 33 -3.42 11.79 9.09
CA SER A 33 -4.15 11.77 10.37
C SER A 33 -5.02 10.53 10.56
N LEU A 34 -5.38 9.83 9.47
CA LEU A 34 -6.19 8.63 9.52
C LEU A 34 -5.37 7.40 9.94
N PRO A 35 -5.99 6.44 10.66
CA PRO A 35 -5.34 5.18 11.00
C PRO A 35 -4.84 4.42 9.76
N ALA A 36 -3.59 3.96 9.81
CA ALA A 36 -3.06 3.01 8.85
C ALA A 36 -3.53 1.59 9.23
N VAL A 37 -4.47 1.04 8.46
CA VAL A 37 -5.06 -0.29 8.74
C VAL A 37 -4.56 -1.37 7.78
N MET A 38 -3.75 -0.98 6.81
CA MET A 38 -3.20 -1.88 5.81
C MET A 38 -1.70 -1.60 5.64
N HIS A 39 -0.93 -2.68 5.62
CA HIS A 39 0.52 -2.65 5.59
C HIS A 39 1.01 -3.65 4.52
N PRO A 40 2.15 -3.38 3.87
CA PRO A 40 2.78 -4.36 2.99
C PRO A 40 3.18 -5.60 3.81
N ARG A 41 2.96 -6.78 3.24
CA ARG A 41 3.31 -8.07 3.88
C ARG A 41 4.82 -8.31 3.94
N THR A 42 5.60 -7.58 3.15
CA THR A 42 7.06 -7.60 3.21
C THR A 42 7.62 -6.19 3.40
N ARG A 43 8.79 -6.10 4.02
CA ARG A 43 9.59 -4.86 4.14
C ARG A 43 10.92 -5.04 3.44
N ASP A 44 10.83 -5.30 2.14
CA ASP A 44 11.99 -5.66 1.31
C ASP A 44 12.69 -4.42 0.70
N PHE A 45 12.46 -3.22 1.25
CA PHE A 45 12.93 -1.94 0.70
C PHE A 45 14.46 -1.83 0.58
N GLU A 46 15.20 -2.56 1.41
CA GLU A 46 16.67 -2.60 1.42
C GLU A 46 17.26 -3.72 0.55
N LEU A 47 16.41 -4.59 -0.02
CA LEU A 47 16.89 -5.71 -0.83
C LEU A 47 17.21 -5.26 -2.27
N PRO A 48 18.25 -5.82 -2.89
CA PRO A 48 18.46 -5.68 -4.32
C PRO A 48 17.25 -6.21 -5.10
N SER A 49 16.88 -5.57 -6.21
CA SER A 49 15.71 -5.95 -7.01
C SER A 49 15.69 -7.43 -7.42
N ALA A 50 16.87 -8.03 -7.68
CA ALA A 50 16.98 -9.45 -8.00
C ALA A 50 16.55 -10.36 -6.84
N ALA A 51 16.82 -9.97 -5.59
CA ALA A 51 16.39 -10.72 -4.41
C ALA A 51 14.88 -10.57 -4.15
N ILE A 52 14.32 -9.38 -4.41
CA ILE A 52 12.87 -9.14 -4.38
C ILE A 52 12.17 -10.02 -5.42
N ASP A 53 12.66 -10.04 -6.67
CA ASP A 53 12.09 -10.89 -7.72
C ASP A 53 12.14 -12.37 -7.33
N ALA A 54 13.29 -12.88 -6.90
CA ALA A 54 13.42 -14.28 -6.47
C ALA A 54 12.38 -14.65 -5.38
N ARG A 55 12.11 -13.74 -4.45
CA ARG A 55 11.08 -13.92 -3.42
C ARG A 55 9.67 -13.95 -4.02
N VAL A 56 9.33 -13.02 -4.91
CA VAL A 56 8.05 -12.99 -5.64
C VAL A 56 7.83 -14.29 -6.41
N GLN A 57 8.86 -14.77 -7.13
CA GLN A 57 8.81 -16.05 -7.84
C GLN A 57 8.54 -17.21 -6.87
N SER A 58 9.21 -17.24 -5.71
CA SER A 58 9.03 -18.29 -4.71
C SER A 58 7.61 -18.34 -4.13
N VAL A 59 7.00 -17.18 -3.83
CA VAL A 59 5.66 -17.07 -3.23
C VAL A 59 4.60 -17.46 -4.27
N ARG A 60 4.76 -17.02 -5.52
CA ARG A 60 3.87 -17.42 -6.61
C ARG A 60 3.94 -18.92 -6.89
N GLY A 61 5.13 -19.53 -6.80
CA GLY A 61 5.32 -20.97 -6.96
C GLY A 61 4.59 -21.81 -5.90
N ARG A 62 4.41 -21.26 -4.69
CA ARG A 62 3.61 -21.86 -3.61
C ARG A 62 2.12 -21.53 -3.69
N GLN A 63 1.69 -20.78 -4.71
CA GLN A 63 0.32 -20.27 -4.87
C GLN A 63 -0.16 -19.43 -3.68
N GLU A 64 0.77 -18.76 -3.02
CA GLU A 64 0.49 -17.86 -1.90
C GLU A 64 0.36 -16.42 -2.42
N SER A 65 -0.46 -15.60 -1.74
CA SER A 65 -0.46 -14.17 -2.01
C SER A 65 0.70 -13.52 -1.26
N LEU A 66 1.50 -12.75 -2.01
CA LEU A 66 2.40 -11.76 -1.44
C LEU A 66 1.66 -10.70 -0.65
#